data_AF-A0A838CX01-F1
#
_entry.id   AF-A0A838CX01-F1
#
_cell.length_a   1.000
_cell.length_b   1.000
_cell.length_c   1.000
_cell.angle_alpha   90.00
_cell.angle_beta   90.00
_cell.angle_gamma   90.00
#
_symmetry.space_group_name_H-M   'P 1'
#
loop_
_entity.id
_entity.type
_entity.pdbx_description
1 polymer ?
#
loop_
_entity_poly.entity_id
_entity_poly.type
_entity_poly.pdbx_seq_one_letter_code
_entity_poly.pdbx_strand_id
1 'polypeptide(L)' 'MAQQEKIQDLKLRLSEFMTRIEELEPEETSVEDIDRLILMLEELEQKMN' A
#
# COMPACT_ATOMS: atom_id res chain seq x y z
N MET A 1 20.16 1.54 13.61
CA MET A 1 18.91 0.98 14.14
C MET A 1 17.68 1.59 13.46
N ALA A 2 17.59 2.92 13.31
CA ALA A 2 16.43 3.59 12.69
C ALA A 2 16.08 3.19 11.24
N GLN A 3 17.04 2.72 10.43
CA GLN A 3 16.80 2.40 9.01
C GLN A 3 16.15 1.03 8.81
N GLN A 4 16.48 0.04 9.66
CA GLN A 4 15.83 -1.28 9.62
C GLN A 4 14.38 -1.22 10.12
N GLU A 5 14.11 -0.40 11.14
CA GLU A 5 12.75 -0.19 11.65
C GLU A 5 11.87 0.49 10.59
N LYS A 6 12.40 1.49 9.86
CA LYS A 6 11.68 2.11 8.73
C LYS A 6 11.35 1.10 7.63
N ILE A 7 12.30 0.24 7.27
CA ILE A 7 12.09 -0.80 6.26
C ILE A 7 11.06 -1.84 6.75
N GLN A 8 11.06 -2.17 8.04
CA GLN A 8 10.04 -3.06 8.62
C GLN A 8 8.65 -2.43 8.61
N ASP A 9 8.52 -1.15 8.95
CA ASP A 9 7.24 -0.42 8.91
C ASP A 9 6.69 -0.34 7.48
N LEU A 10 7.56 -0.07 6.50
CA LEU A 10 7.21 -0.07 5.08
C LEU A 10 6.72 -1.45 4.62
N LYS A 11 7.39 -2.53 5.03
CA LYS A 11 6.96 -3.90 4.72
C LYS A 11 5.62 -4.26 5.35
N LEU A 12 5.38 -3.81 6.58
CA LEU A 12 4.10 -4.03 7.26
C LEU A 12 2.96 -3.32 6.52
N ARG A 13 3.15 -2.05 6.16
CA ARG A 13 2.16 -1.27 5.39
C ARG A 13 1.88 -1.87 4.01
N LEU A 14 2.91 -2.37 3.32
CA LEU A 14 2.75 -3.07 2.04
C LEU A 14 1.97 -4.37 2.21
N SER A 15 2.23 -5.14 3.28
CA SER A 15 1.48 -6.36 3.57
C SER A 15 0.02 -6.08 3.87
N GLU A 16 -0.28 -5.07 4.69
CA GLU A 16 -1.65 -4.65 4.99
C GLU A 16 -2.39 -4.14 3.75
N PHE A 17 -1.67 -3.45 2.87
CA PHE A 17 -2.21 -2.99 1.60
C PHE A 17 -2.54 -4.15 0.66
N MET A 18 -1.67 -5.16 0.55
CA MET A 18 -1.92 -6.37 -0.24
C MET A 18 -3.13 -7.15 0.28
N THR A 19 -3.26 -7.33 1.60
CA THR A 19 -4.43 -7.96 2.20
C THR A 19 -5.71 -7.18 1.91
N ARG A 20 -5.67 -5.84 1.98
CA ARG A 20 -6.81 -5.01 1.58
C ARG A 20 -7.20 -5.20 0.13
N ILE A 21 -6.24 -5.29 -0.79
CA ILE A 21 -6.54 -5.55 -2.21
C ILE A 21 -7.18 -6.92 -2.40
N GLU A 22 -6.73 -7.94 -1.68
CA GLU A 22 -7.36 -9.28 -1.71
C GLU A 22 -8.80 -9.27 -1.17
N GLU A 23 -9.12 -8.36 -0.26
CA GLU A 23 -10.45 -8.15 0.31
C GLU A 23 -11.33 -7.20 -0.53
N LEU A 24 -10.80 -6.55 -1.57
CA LEU A 24 -11.60 -5.69 -2.45
C LEU A 24 -12.52 -6.56 -3.31
N GLU A 25 -13.82 -6.50 -3.05
CA GLU A 25 -14.81 -7.05 -3.94
C GLU A 25 -14.96 -6.13 -5.17
N PRO A 26 -14.69 -6.62 -6.40
CA PRO A 26 -14.74 -5.79 -7.62
C PRO A 26 -16.16 -5.27 -7.94
N GLU A 27 -17.18 -5.81 -7.27
CA GLU A 27 -18.58 -5.36 -7.38
C GLU A 27 -18.88 -4.13 -6.52
N GLU A 28 -18.17 -3.94 -5.39
CA GLU A 28 -18.31 -2.78 -4.51
C GLU A 28 -17.18 -1.75 -4.67
N THR A 29 -16.06 -2.16 -5.26
CA THR A 29 -14.86 -1.33 -5.41
C THR A 29 -14.95 -0.49 -6.68
N SER A 30 -14.93 0.83 -6.53
CA SER A 30 -14.93 1.74 -7.68
C SER A 30 -13.53 1.88 -8.29
N VAL A 31 -13.46 2.25 -9.56
CA VAL A 31 -12.18 2.53 -10.25
C VAL A 31 -11.42 3.67 -9.54
N GLU A 32 -12.13 4.62 -8.96
CA GLU A 32 -11.55 5.73 -8.19
C GLU A 32 -10.87 5.24 -6.90
N ASP A 33 -11.38 4.18 -6.27
CA ASP A 33 -10.75 3.57 -5.10
C ASP A 33 -9.46 2.85 -5.49
N ILE A 34 -9.45 2.18 -6.64
CA ILE A 34 -8.24 1.56 -7.22
C ILE A 34 -7.19 2.63 -7.55
N ASP A 35 -7.58 3.75 -8.17
CA ASP A 35 -6.68 4.86 -8.47
C ASP A 35 -6.04 5.46 -7.19
N ARG A 36 -6.80 5.58 -6.10
CA ARG A 36 -6.27 6.03 -4.80
C ARG A 36 -5.29 5.03 -4.20
N LEU A 37 -5.57 3.74 -4.31
CA LEU A 37 -4.69 2.68 -3.82
C LEU A 37 -3.36 2.69 -4.59
N ILE A 38 -3.40 2.88 -5.90
CA ILE A 38 -2.20 3.00 -6.75
C ILE A 38 -1.37 4.23 -6.35
N LEU A 39 -2.01 5.39 -6.14
CA LEU A 39 -1.31 6.60 -5.67
C LEU A 39 -0.62 6.39 -4.31
N MET A 40 -1.27 5.67 -3.38
CA MET A 40 -0.66 5.36 -2.08
C MET A 40 0.58 4.45 -2.20
N LEU A 41 0.59 3.54 -3.17
CA LEU A 41 1.77 2.73 -3.49
C LEU A 41 2.89 3.57 -4.09
N GLU A 42 2.58 4.45 -5.04
CA GLU A 42 3.57 5.33 -5.66
C GLU A 42 4.23 6.26 -4.62
N GLU A 43 3.45 6.80 -3.69
CA GLU A 43 3.99 7.59 -2.57
C GLU A 43 4.90 6.78 -1.64
N LEU A 44 4.58 5.51 -1.42
CA LEU A 44 5.41 4.60 -0.63
C LEU A 44 6.73 4.31 -1.35
N GLU A 45 6.70 4.04 -2.66
CA GLU A 45 7.90 3.84 -3.47
C GLU A 45 8.78 5.09 -3.51
N GLN A 46 8.19 6.28 -3.65
CA GLN A 46 8.94 7.53 -3.63
C GLN A 46 9.63 7.81 -2.30
N LYS A 47 9.06 7.38 -1.17
CA LYS A 47 9.69 7.49 0.15
C LYS A 47 10.82 6.47 0.37
N MET A 48 10.91 5.45 -0.49
CA MET A 48 11.94 4.41 -0.44
C MET A 48 13.16 4.71 -1.33
N ASN A 49 13.00 5.56 -2.34
CA ASN A 49 14.09 6.15 -3.12
C ASN A 49 14.78 7.31 -2.39
#